data_AF-A0A6C0EPC8-F1
#
_entry.id   AF-A0A6C0EPC8-F1
#
_cell.length_a   1.000
_cell.length_b   1.000
_cell.length_c   1.000
_cell.angle_alpha   90.00
_cell.angle_beta   90.00
_cell.angle_gamma   90.00
#
_symmetry.space_group_name_H-M   'P 1'
#
loop_
_entity.id
_entity.type
_entity.pdbx_description
1 polymer ?
#
loop_
_entity_poly.entity_id
_entity_poly.type
_entity_poly.pdbx_seq_one_letter_code
_entity_poly.pdbx_strand_id
1 'polypeptide(L)'
;MVKYVVVHNKHEGCYDYKSFEDEVKKLRFTSIVINPPKLFMFDDKEQAHEFFTDYINDVDDIDPKCRKNDEIEHVEYCTCGIIDVDEDDNPILFYNKRNQIFLMEFGGEVFVTSQSVKQSINNVNVTNKLLRKHKLLDAEQKKRYIELGKLCEECSDK
;
A
#
# COMPACT_ATOMS: atom_id res chain seq x y z
N MET A 1 11.68 -28.80 13.47
CA MET A 1 12.49 -27.63 13.08
C MET A 1 11.61 -26.72 12.28
N VAL A 2 11.44 -25.49 12.74
CA VAL A 2 10.79 -24.43 11.98
C VAL A 2 11.78 -24.05 10.87
N LYS A 3 11.35 -24.07 9.62
CA LYS A 3 12.14 -23.57 8.49
C LYS A 3 11.82 -22.08 8.33
N TYR A 4 12.70 -21.34 7.68
CA TYR A 4 12.51 -19.92 7.37
C TYR A 4 12.53 -19.72 5.87
N VAL A 5 11.80 -18.72 5.38
CA VAL A 5 11.75 -18.37 3.97
C VAL A 5 11.95 -16.88 3.78
N VAL A 6 12.84 -16.53 2.86
CA VAL A 6 12.97 -15.18 2.32
C VAL A 6 12.25 -15.13 0.97
N VAL A 7 11.27 -14.24 0.85
CA VAL A 7 10.42 -14.09 -0.34
C VAL A 7 10.69 -12.73 -0.97
N HIS A 8 11.16 -12.69 -2.21
CA HIS A 8 11.36 -11.46 -2.96
C HIS A 8 10.36 -11.35 -4.11
N ASN A 9 9.47 -10.36 -4.02
CA ASN A 9 8.55 -9.93 -5.06
C ASN A 9 9.08 -8.67 -5.75
N LYS A 10 9.20 -8.72 -7.08
CA LYS A 10 9.54 -7.56 -7.89
C LYS A 10 8.28 -6.88 -8.44
N HIS A 11 8.24 -5.57 -8.40
CA HIS A 11 7.18 -4.73 -8.94
C HIS A 11 7.56 -4.09 -10.29
N GLU A 12 8.61 -4.59 -10.94
CA GLU A 12 9.05 -4.13 -12.25
C GLU A 12 7.91 -4.30 -13.29
N GLY A 13 7.53 -3.21 -13.96
CA GLY A 13 6.44 -3.22 -14.94
C GLY A 13 5.02 -3.35 -14.36
N CYS A 14 4.85 -3.56 -13.05
CA CYS A 14 3.52 -3.63 -12.43
C CYS A 14 2.78 -2.28 -12.46
N TYR A 15 3.52 -1.18 -12.55
CA TYR A 15 2.98 0.18 -12.68
C TYR A 15 2.99 0.71 -14.12
N ASP A 16 3.34 -0.11 -15.10
CA ASP A 16 3.36 0.29 -16.51
C ASP A 16 1.93 0.23 -17.08
N TYR A 17 1.35 1.39 -17.36
CA TYR A 17 0.01 1.50 -17.95
C TYR A 17 0.03 1.28 -19.48
N LYS A 18 0.63 0.19 -19.94
CA LYS A 18 0.54 -0.19 -21.35
C LYS A 18 -0.86 -0.78 -21.59
N SER A 19 -1.67 -0.06 -22.37
CA SER A 19 -2.98 -0.55 -22.82
C SER A 19 -3.01 -0.72 -24.33
N PHE A 20 -3.59 -1.83 -24.77
CA PHE A 20 -3.93 -2.11 -26.16
C PHE A 20 -5.41 -1.82 -26.37
N GLU A 21 -5.75 -1.13 -27.45
CA GLU A 21 -7.13 -0.83 -27.82
C GLU A 21 -7.50 -1.64 -29.07
N ASP A 22 -8.52 -2.48 -28.95
CA ASP A 22 -9.13 -3.16 -30.10
C ASP A 22 -10.16 -2.21 -30.71
N GLU A 23 -9.79 -1.54 -31.80
CA GLU A 23 -10.65 -0.55 -32.49
C GLU A 23 -11.96 -1.15 -33.02
N VAL A 24 -11.98 -2.46 -33.32
CA VAL A 24 -13.15 -3.15 -33.86
C VAL A 24 -14.16 -3.48 -32.77
N LYS A 25 -13.67 -3.93 -31.60
CA LYS A 25 -14.52 -4.29 -30.47
C LYS A 25 -14.73 -3.15 -29.46
N LYS A 26 -14.03 -2.02 -29.63
CA LYS A 26 -13.98 -0.91 -28.66
C LYS A 26 -13.63 -1.38 -27.25
N LEU A 27 -12.73 -2.36 -27.16
CA LEU A 27 -12.28 -2.94 -25.90
C LEU A 27 -10.86 -2.49 -25.60
N ARG A 28 -10.65 -2.02 -24.37
CA ARG A 28 -9.33 -1.66 -23.85
C ARG A 28 -8.80 -2.80 -22.99
N PHE A 29 -7.64 -3.32 -23.36
CA PHE A 29 -6.93 -4.35 -22.63
C PHE A 29 -5.72 -3.74 -21.94
N THR A 30 -5.53 -4.01 -20.66
CA THR A 30 -4.33 -3.63 -19.92
C THR A 30 -3.55 -4.91 -19.64
N SER A 31 -2.31 -5.01 -20.11
CA SER A 31 -1.47 -6.15 -19.80
C SER A 31 -1.05 -6.08 -18.33
N ILE A 32 -1.27 -7.16 -17.58
CA ILE A 32 -0.73 -7.29 -16.23
C ILE A 32 0.61 -8.01 -16.35
N VAL A 33 1.69 -7.37 -15.88
CA VAL A 33 2.98 -8.04 -15.72
C VAL A 33 2.97 -8.76 -14.38
N ILE A 34 3.05 -10.09 -14.41
CA ILE A 34 3.17 -10.92 -13.22
C ILE A 34 4.63 -11.33 -13.07
N ASN A 35 5.31 -10.81 -12.05
CA ASN A 35 6.67 -11.21 -11.71
C ASN A 35 6.60 -12.36 -10.70
N PRO A 36 7.13 -13.56 -11.04
CA PRO A 36 7.15 -14.67 -10.09
C PRO A 36 8.07 -14.34 -8.90
N PRO A 37 7.67 -14.68 -7.66
CA PRO A 37 8.51 -14.46 -6.49
C PRO A 37 9.78 -15.32 -6.55
N LYS A 38 10.89 -14.77 -6.06
CA LYS A 38 12.08 -15.56 -5.72
C LYS A 38 11.94 -16.03 -4.27
N LEU A 39 12.22 -17.31 -4.04
CA LEU A 39 12.12 -17.94 -2.73
C LEU A 39 13.49 -18.49 -2.33
N PHE A 40 13.92 -18.16 -1.12
CA PHE A 40 15.11 -18.72 -0.50
C PHE A 40 14.70 -19.39 0.80
N MET A 41 15.03 -20.67 0.98
CA MET A 41 14.64 -21.44 2.17
C MET A 41 15.85 -21.73 3.04
N PHE A 42 15.63 -21.64 4.35
CA PHE A 42 16.65 -21.84 5.38
C PHE A 42 16.13 -22.78 6.46
N ASP A 43 17.05 -23.54 7.06
CA ASP A 43 16.72 -24.46 8.15
C ASP A 43 16.85 -23.81 9.54
N ASP A 44 17.48 -22.62 9.61
CA ASP A 44 17.76 -21.90 10.85
C ASP A 44 17.44 -20.39 10.73
N LYS A 45 17.03 -19.78 11.85
CA LYS A 45 16.64 -18.36 11.92
C LYS A 45 17.85 -17.44 11.67
N GLU A 46 19.00 -17.72 12.28
CA GLU A 46 20.19 -16.86 12.18
C GLU A 46 20.69 -16.80 10.74
N GLN A 47 20.77 -17.95 10.07
CA GLN A 47 21.15 -18.01 8.65
C GLN A 47 20.20 -17.21 7.75
N ALA A 48 18.90 -17.26 8.04
CA ALA A 48 17.90 -16.54 7.26
C ALA A 48 18.02 -15.03 7.45
N HIS A 49 18.28 -14.55 8.67
CA HIS A 49 18.51 -13.12 8.96
C HIS A 49 19.83 -12.60 8.38
N GLU A 50 20.92 -13.37 8.49
CA GLU A 50 22.20 -13.02 7.88
C GLU A 50 22.04 -12.86 6.37
N PHE A 51 21.46 -13.87 5.71
CA PHE A 51 21.16 -13.78 4.28
C PHE A 51 20.24 -12.61 3.95
N PHE A 52 19.17 -12.39 4.71
CA PHE A 52 18.22 -11.30 4.46
C PHE A 52 18.93 -9.94 4.50
N THR A 53 19.76 -9.72 5.52
CA THR A 53 20.47 -8.46 5.74
C THR A 53 21.44 -8.17 4.60
N ASP A 54 22.23 -9.15 4.18
CA ASP A 54 23.12 -9.00 3.04
C ASP A 54 22.35 -8.79 1.73
N TYR A 55 21.25 -9.54 1.55
CA TYR A 55 20.46 -9.50 0.34
C TYR A 55 19.72 -8.17 0.15
N ILE A 56 19.21 -7.55 1.21
CA ILE A 56 18.58 -6.22 1.10
C ILE A 56 19.61 -5.17 0.72
N ASN A 57 20.84 -5.23 1.24
CA ASN A 57 21.91 -4.28 0.91
C ASN A 57 22.33 -4.40 -0.57
N ASP A 58 22.34 -5.62 -1.12
CA ASP A 58 22.61 -5.85 -2.54
C ASP A 58 21.48 -5.35 -3.46
N VAL A 59 20.24 -5.36 -2.97
CA VAL A 59 19.03 -5.00 -3.73
C VAL A 59 18.62 -3.53 -3.51
N ASP A 60 19.17 -2.86 -2.50
CA ASP A 60 18.79 -1.50 -2.13
C ASP A 60 19.15 -0.50 -3.24
N ASP A 61 18.10 -0.04 -3.93
CA ASP A 61 18.18 1.05 -4.89
C ASP A 61 18.08 2.37 -4.11
N ILE A 62 19.23 2.88 -3.65
CA ILE A 62 19.31 4.20 -3.02
C ILE A 62 18.82 5.26 -4.02
N ASP A 63 17.83 6.06 -3.60
CA ASP A 63 17.36 7.20 -4.40
C ASP A 63 18.54 8.14 -4.67
N PRO A 64 18.83 8.51 -5.93
CA PRO A 64 19.90 9.44 -6.26
C PRO A 64 19.85 10.75 -5.47
N LYS A 65 18.67 11.17 -5.02
CA LYS A 65 18.48 12.37 -4.17
C LYS A 65 19.03 12.21 -2.75
N CYS A 66 19.10 10.99 -2.25
CA CYS A 66 19.61 10.67 -0.92
C CYS A 66 21.13 10.51 -0.87
N ARG A 67 21.77 10.40 -2.03
CA ARG A 67 23.21 10.23 -2.12
C ARG A 67 23.91 11.59 -2.09
N LYS A 68 24.54 11.94 -0.98
CA LYS A 68 25.45 13.09 -0.88
C LYS A 68 26.88 12.59 -0.71
N ASN A 69 27.63 12.58 -1.81
CA ASN A 69 29.00 12.04 -1.86
C ASN A 69 29.02 10.55 -1.44
N ASP A 70 29.67 10.24 -0.31
CA ASP A 70 29.81 8.91 0.29
C ASP A 70 28.82 8.66 1.45
N GLU A 71 28.03 9.66 1.85
CA GLU A 71 27.03 9.54 2.91
C GLU A 71 25.61 9.50 2.31
N ILE A 72 24.76 8.65 2.90
CA ILE A 72 23.35 8.52 2.53
C ILE A 72 22.54 9.31 3.55
N GLU A 73 21.99 10.44 3.12
CA GLU A 73 21.05 11.23 3.92
C GLU A 73 19.65 11.08 3.30
N HIS A 74 18.76 10.36 3.98
CA HIS A 74 17.38 10.22 3.51
C HIS A 74 16.66 11.57 3.55
N VAL A 75 16.14 12.00 2.39
CA VAL A 75 15.34 13.22 2.25
C VAL A 75 13.85 12.89 2.33
N GLU A 76 13.02 13.87 2.66
CA GLU A 76 11.57 13.69 2.63
C GLU A 76 11.09 13.22 1.25
N TYR A 77 10.18 12.23 1.23
CA TYR A 77 9.65 11.60 0.01
C TYR A 77 10.69 10.90 -0.86
N CYS A 78 11.80 10.43 -0.30
CA CYS A 78 12.73 9.57 -1.03
C CYS A 78 12.09 8.22 -1.40
N THR A 79 12.59 7.61 -2.47
CA THR A 79 12.18 6.25 -2.87
C THR A 79 13.08 5.16 -2.30
N CYS A 80 13.95 5.50 -1.33
CA CYS A 80 14.75 4.51 -0.60
C CYS A 80 13.83 3.52 0.12
N GLY A 81 14.28 2.29 0.30
CA GLY A 81 13.47 1.27 0.94
C GLY A 81 13.13 1.58 2.39
N ILE A 82 12.00 1.06 2.83
CA ILE A 82 11.56 1.01 4.22
C ILE A 82 11.93 -0.38 4.75
N ILE A 83 12.55 -0.42 5.92
CA ILE A 83 12.82 -1.66 6.66
C ILE A 83 11.85 -1.72 7.83
N ASP A 84 11.12 -2.82 7.96
CA ASP A 84 10.34 -3.15 9.15
C ASP A 84 11.11 -4.16 9.99
N VAL A 85 11.01 -4.03 11.31
CA VAL A 85 11.73 -4.84 12.28
C VAL A 85 10.76 -5.60 13.19
N ASP A 86 11.20 -6.72 13.74
CA ASP A 86 10.46 -7.47 14.76
C ASP A 86 10.61 -6.86 16.18
N GLU A 87 10.05 -7.53 17.18
CA GLU A 87 10.10 -7.09 18.59
C GLU A 87 11.54 -7.07 19.16
N ASP A 88 12.48 -7.76 18.51
CA ASP A 88 13.88 -7.87 18.89
C ASP A 88 14.80 -6.98 18.01
N ASP A 89 14.23 -5.99 17.31
CA ASP A 89 14.90 -5.09 16.35
C ASP A 89 15.55 -5.80 15.15
N ASN A 90 15.18 -7.05 14.83
CA ASN A 90 15.70 -7.74 13.64
C ASN A 90 14.88 -7.38 12.39
N PRO A 91 15.53 -7.14 11.24
CA PRO A 91 14.83 -6.79 10.01
C PRO A 91 14.04 -7.99 9.48
N ILE A 92 12.77 -7.77 9.17
CA ILE A 92 11.82 -8.80 8.69
C ILE A 92 11.15 -8.45 7.35
N LEU A 93 11.15 -7.16 6.99
CA LEU A 93 10.56 -6.68 5.74
C LEU A 93 11.44 -5.59 5.16
N PHE A 94 11.65 -5.64 3.85
CA PHE A 94 12.20 -4.54 3.08
C PHE A 94 11.23 -4.22 1.95
N TYR A 95 10.88 -2.95 1.80
CA TYR A 95 9.96 -2.49 0.76
C TYR A 95 10.44 -1.20 0.13
N ASN A 96 10.58 -1.19 -1.19
CA ASN A 96 10.74 0.03 -1.98
C ASN A 96 9.80 -0.01 -3.19
N LYS A 97 9.91 0.99 -4.08
CA LYS A 97 9.05 1.08 -5.28
C LYS A 97 9.13 -0.14 -6.20
N ARG A 98 10.26 -0.87 -6.18
CA ARG A 98 10.59 -1.96 -7.11
C ARG A 98 10.62 -3.33 -6.46
N ASN A 99 10.95 -3.42 -5.18
CA ASN A 99 11.24 -4.66 -4.50
C ASN A 99 10.45 -4.72 -3.20
N GLN A 100 9.87 -5.87 -2.93
CA GLN A 100 9.26 -6.21 -1.65
C GLN A 100 9.81 -7.56 -1.20
N ILE A 101 10.56 -7.56 -0.10
CA ILE A 101 11.30 -8.71 0.40
C ILE A 101 10.85 -8.99 1.82
N PHE A 102 10.42 -10.23 2.08
CA PHE A 102 9.94 -10.69 3.38
C PHE A 102 10.89 -11.74 3.94
N LEU A 103 11.08 -11.75 5.24
CA LEU A 103 11.61 -12.88 6.00
C LEU A 103 10.52 -13.38 6.94
N MET A 104 10.17 -14.65 6.82
CA MET A 104 9.07 -15.24 7.58
C MET A 104 9.33 -16.72 7.89
N GLU A 105 8.62 -17.24 8.88
CA GLU A 105 8.63 -18.68 9.18
C GLU A 105 7.90 -19.45 8.06
N PHE A 106 8.51 -20.54 7.61
CA PHE A 106 7.91 -21.43 6.63
C PHE A 106 6.81 -22.25 7.31
N GLY A 107 5.56 -21.83 7.09
CA GLY A 107 4.39 -22.47 7.64
C GLY A 107 3.11 -21.95 7.00
N GLY A 108 1.97 -22.49 7.43
CA GLY A 108 0.68 -21.96 7.05
C GLY A 108 0.42 -20.65 7.77
N GLU A 109 0.63 -19.52 7.11
CA GLU A 109 0.15 -18.25 7.62
C GLU A 109 -1.34 -18.09 7.29
N VAL A 110 -2.13 -17.88 8.34
CA VAL A 110 -3.54 -17.55 8.17
C VAL A 110 -3.64 -16.03 8.03
N PHE A 111 -3.74 -15.55 6.79
CA PHE A 111 -4.02 -14.15 6.49
C PHE A 111 -5.47 -13.82 6.85
N VAL A 112 -5.75 -13.65 8.15
CA VAL A 112 -7.03 -13.15 8.62
C VAL A 112 -6.93 -11.64 8.77
N THR A 113 -7.84 -10.91 8.13
CA THR A 113 -8.01 -9.48 8.44
C THR A 113 -8.34 -9.34 9.92
N SER A 114 -7.51 -8.56 10.63
CA SER A 114 -7.71 -8.30 12.05
C SER A 114 -9.10 -7.73 12.32
N GLN A 115 -9.65 -8.05 13.49
CA GLN A 115 -11.02 -7.64 13.82
C GLN A 115 -11.16 -6.11 13.88
N SER A 116 -10.11 -5.41 14.28
CA SER A 116 -10.03 -3.94 14.26
C SER A 116 -10.11 -3.39 12.84
N VAL A 117 -9.38 -3.98 11.87
CA VAL A 117 -9.45 -3.57 10.46
C VAL A 117 -10.84 -3.82 9.89
N LYS A 118 -11.48 -4.96 10.21
CA LYS A 118 -12.87 -5.24 9.80
C LYS A 118 -13.85 -4.19 10.36
N GLN A 119 -13.68 -3.79 11.61
CA GLN A 119 -14.49 -2.73 12.22
C GLN A 119 -14.26 -1.37 11.56
N SER A 120 -13.02 -0.99 11.27
CA SER A 120 -12.69 0.25 10.56
C SER A 120 -13.31 0.30 9.17
N ILE A 121 -13.22 -0.78 8.40
CA ILE A 121 -13.86 -0.89 7.07
C ILE A 121 -15.37 -0.72 7.18
N ASN A 122 -16.00 -1.38 8.16
CA ASN A 122 -17.44 -1.23 8.40
C ASN A 122 -17.82 0.21 8.75
N ASN A 123 -17.04 0.87 9.61
CA ASN A 123 -17.27 2.25 10.01
C ASN A 123 -17.15 3.19 8.80
N VAL A 124 -16.11 3.04 7.97
CA VAL A 124 -15.93 3.83 6.74
C VAL A 124 -17.11 3.61 5.79
N ASN A 125 -17.56 2.37 5.62
CA ASN A 125 -18.71 2.06 4.77
C ASN A 125 -20.02 2.67 5.29
N VAL A 126 -20.23 2.69 6.61
CA VAL A 126 -21.36 3.36 7.25
C VAL A 126 -21.27 4.88 7.03
N THR A 127 -20.12 5.50 7.27
CA THR A 127 -19.89 6.93 7.02
C THR A 127 -20.15 7.29 5.55
N ASN A 128 -19.64 6.50 4.60
CA ASN A 128 -19.90 6.68 3.18
C ASN A 128 -21.40 6.55 2.83
N LYS A 129 -22.11 5.61 3.47
CA LYS A 129 -23.56 5.47 3.32
C LYS A 129 -24.32 6.67 3.90
N LEU A 130 -23.86 7.24 5.00
CA LEU A 130 -24.43 8.45 5.61
C LEU A 130 -24.16 9.69 4.74
N LEU A 131 -22.93 9.85 4.24
CA LEU A 131 -22.57 10.90 3.28
C LEU A 131 -23.43 10.82 2.02
N ARG A 132 -23.66 9.62 1.47
CA ARG A 132 -24.57 9.41 0.34
C ARG A 132 -26.05 9.65 0.68
N LYS A 133 -26.43 9.55 1.95
CA LYS A 133 -27.79 9.84 2.45
C LYS A 133 -28.00 11.32 2.79
N HIS A 134 -26.95 12.15 2.83
CA HIS A 134 -27.11 13.60 2.76
C HIS A 134 -27.62 13.96 1.36
N LYS A 135 -28.92 13.82 1.17
CA LYS A 135 -29.62 14.51 0.09
C LYS A 135 -29.53 16.00 0.39
N LEU A 136 -29.18 16.79 -0.63
CA LEU A 136 -29.42 18.24 -0.59
C LEU A 136 -30.89 18.46 -0.24
N LEU A 137 -31.17 19.42 0.63
CA LEU A 137 -32.55 19.81 0.94
C LEU A 137 -33.26 20.16 -0.37
N ASP A 138 -34.46 19.63 -0.58
CA ASP A 138 -35.29 20.02 -1.73
C ASP A 138 -35.64 21.51 -1.62
N ALA A 139 -35.97 22.15 -2.75
CA ALA A 139 -36.19 23.61 -2.80
C ALA A 139 -37.25 24.09 -1.78
N GLU A 140 -38.31 23.30 -1.58
CA GLU A 140 -39.36 23.58 -0.61
C GLU A 140 -38.86 23.46 0.84
N GLN A 141 -37.98 22.49 1.12
CA GLN A 141 -37.36 22.31 2.43
C GLN A 141 -36.36 23.42 2.73
N LYS A 142 -35.55 23.86 1.74
CA LYS A 142 -34.65 25.00 1.89
C LYS A 142 -35.42 26.27 2.24
N LYS A 143 -36.50 26.57 1.50
CA LYS A 143 -37.33 27.75 1.74
C LYS A 143 -37.92 27.77 3.15
N ARG A 144 -38.45 26.62 3.60
CA ARG A 144 -38.99 26.49 4.95
C ARG A 144 -37.93 26.68 6.05
N TYR A 145 -36.69 26.28 5.79
CA TYR A 145 -35.59 26.46 6.74
C TYR A 145 -35.09 27.92 6.79
N ILE A 146 -35.14 28.64 5.66
CA ILE A 146 -34.89 30.09 5.58
C ILE A 146 -35.98 30.85 6.36
N GLU A 147 -37.27 30.52 6.13
CA GLU A 147 -38.40 31.12 6.85
C GLU A 147 -38.33 30.89 8.37
N LEU A 148 -37.81 29.74 8.81
CA LEU A 148 -37.58 29.43 10.22
C LEU A 148 -36.31 30.07 10.80
N GLY A 149 -35.57 30.87 10.02
CA GLY A 149 -34.33 31.54 10.43
C GLY A 149 -33.16 30.58 10.67
N LYS A 150 -33.25 29.34 10.17
CA LYS A 150 -32.24 28.28 10.39
C LYS A 150 -31.22 28.16 9.26
N LEU A 151 -31.43 28.88 8.16
CA LEU A 151 -30.54 28.95 7.01
C LEU A 151 -30.46 30.40 6.53
N CYS A 152 -29.24 30.92 6.30
CA CYS A 152 -29.04 32.27 5.76
C CYS A 152 -29.11 32.25 4.23
N GLU A 153 -29.99 33.06 3.65
CA GLU A 153 -30.26 33.11 2.21
C GLU A 153 -29.03 33.58 1.40
N GLU A 154 -28.21 34.46 1.97
CA GLU A 154 -27.00 35.00 1.33
C GLU A 154 -25.81 34.02 1.28
N CYS A 155 -25.82 32.95 2.08
CA CYS A 155 -24.74 31.95 2.12
C CYS A 155 -24.94 30.78 1.14
N SER A 156 -26.09 30.69 0.47
CA SER A 156 -26.41 29.60 -0.46
C SER A 156 -25.96 29.80 -1.91
N ASP A 157 -25.55 31.02 -2.28
CA ASP A 157 -25.22 31.40 -3.66
C ASP A 157 -23.69 31.42 -3.95
N LYS A 158 -22.90 30.61 -3.25
CA LYS A 158 -21.47 30.37 -3.55
C LYS A 158 -21.18 28.93 -3.91
#